data_AF-O59835-F1
#
_entry.id   AF-O59835-F1
#
_cell.length_a   1.000
_cell.length_b   1.000
_cell.length_c   1.000
_cell.angle_alpha   90.00
_cell.angle_beta   90.00
_cell.angle_gamma   90.00
#
_symmetry.space_group_name_H-M   'P 1'
#
loop_
_entity.id
_entity.type
_entity.pdbx_description
1 polymer ?
#
loop_
_entity_poly.entity_id
_entity_poly.type
_entity_poly.pdbx_seq_one_letter_code
_entity_poly.pdbx_strand_id
1 'polypeptide(L)'
;MKKRTTQAKKSGQNTNIRDVFPHVVRSNSSQSHIGKKVSSEQSPTPDVTITTKTLDERIKEDDELSKEVEEAWNQIMAERISEPIHCENITKVEFILHHFDTTARYGPYLGMTRMQRWKRAKNFNLNPPETVGKILMLEEADEENRKRESLFYDLQTIPG
;
A
#
# COMPACT_ATOMS: atom_id res chain seq x y z
N MET A 1 38.55 37.68 43.01
CA MET A 1 38.72 36.32 42.44
C MET A 1 37.40 35.85 41.82
N LYS A 2 37.32 35.66 40.50
CA LYS A 2 36.16 35.08 39.79
C LYS A 2 36.67 33.95 38.90
N LYS A 3 36.29 32.69 39.19
CA LYS A 3 36.72 31.50 38.43
C LYS A 3 35.84 31.33 37.18
N ARG A 4 36.46 31.23 36.00
CA ARG A 4 35.81 30.86 34.73
C ARG A 4 35.82 29.34 34.59
N THR A 5 34.67 28.74 34.30
CA THR A 5 34.51 27.33 33.94
C THR A 5 34.42 27.20 32.43
N THR A 6 35.29 26.38 31.83
CA THR A 6 35.31 26.01 30.41
C THR A 6 34.53 24.72 30.20
N GLN A 7 33.61 24.69 29.22
CA GLN A 7 32.94 23.46 28.77
C GLN A 7 33.79 22.74 27.71
N ALA A 8 33.96 21.43 27.88
CA ALA A 8 34.65 20.55 26.93
C ALA A 8 33.67 20.05 25.85
N LYS A 9 34.04 20.21 24.57
CA LYS A 9 33.39 19.55 23.42
C LYS A 9 33.73 18.06 23.43
N LYS A 10 32.71 17.19 23.51
CA LYS A 10 32.86 15.76 23.18
C LYS A 10 32.70 15.58 21.66
N SER A 11 33.72 14.99 21.05
CA SER A 11 33.76 14.53 19.66
C SER A 11 32.77 13.39 19.44
N GLY A 12 31.89 13.51 18.45
CA GLY A 12 31.03 12.43 17.99
C GLY A 12 31.86 11.37 17.25
N GLN A 13 31.73 10.11 17.66
CA GLN A 13 32.26 8.98 16.92
C GLN A 13 31.39 8.74 15.67
N ASN A 14 32.03 8.64 14.51
CA ASN A 14 31.40 8.22 13.24
C ASN A 14 30.83 6.81 13.41
N THR A 15 29.52 6.66 13.55
CA THR A 15 28.85 5.36 13.43
C THR A 15 28.56 5.10 11.95
N ASN A 16 28.97 3.93 11.45
CA ASN A 16 28.72 3.53 10.07
C ASN A 16 27.24 3.14 9.93
N ILE A 17 26.55 3.60 8.88
CA ILE A 17 25.11 3.33 8.69
C ILE A 17 24.78 1.83 8.63
N ARG A 18 25.77 0.98 8.30
CA ARG A 18 25.63 -0.48 8.28
C ARG A 18 25.43 -1.10 9.68
N ASP A 19 25.84 -0.42 10.75
CA ASP A 19 25.70 -0.91 12.12
C ASP A 19 24.30 -0.62 12.72
N VAL A 20 23.49 0.19 12.04
CA VAL A 20 22.16 0.62 12.50
C VAL A 20 21.07 -0.42 12.21
N PHE A 21 21.29 -1.30 11.23
CA PHE A 21 20.30 -2.31 10.84
C PHE A 21 20.76 -3.72 11.25
N PRO A 22 19.92 -4.50 11.95
CA PRO A 22 20.26 -5.88 12.30
C PRO A 22 20.42 -6.71 11.02
N HIS A 23 21.52 -7.46 10.95
CA HIS A 23 21.80 -8.38 9.86
C HIS A 23 20.72 -9.47 9.85
N VAL A 24 19.80 -9.45 8.88
CA VAL A 24 18.84 -10.53 8.68
C VAL A 24 19.60 -11.72 8.10
N VAL A 25 20.02 -12.63 8.97
CA VAL A 25 20.58 -13.93 8.58
C VAL A 25 19.41 -14.81 8.12
N ARG A 26 19.21 -14.92 6.81
CA ARG A 26 18.34 -15.96 6.25
C ARG A 26 19.09 -17.29 6.36
N SER A 27 18.62 -18.18 7.23
CA SER A 27 19.10 -19.55 7.29
C SER A 27 18.68 -20.28 6.01
N ASN A 28 19.65 -20.58 5.14
CA ASN A 28 19.47 -21.55 4.06
C ASN A 28 19.34 -22.94 4.68
N SER A 29 18.12 -23.37 4.98
CA SER A 29 17.84 -24.78 5.21
C SER A 29 17.64 -25.44 3.85
N SER A 30 18.69 -26.11 3.38
CA SER A 30 18.64 -27.01 2.24
C SER A 30 17.72 -28.18 2.55
N GLN A 31 16.50 -28.17 2.02
CA GLN A 31 15.73 -29.39 1.79
C GLN A 31 15.80 -29.73 0.31
N SER A 32 16.80 -30.56 -0.03
CA SER A 32 16.68 -31.49 -1.13
C SER A 32 15.59 -32.50 -0.77
N HIS A 33 14.73 -32.84 -1.73
CA HIS A 33 14.46 -34.20 -2.17
C HIS A 33 13.11 -34.34 -2.87
N ILE A 34 13.20 -34.95 -4.07
CA ILE A 34 12.22 -35.84 -4.69
C ILE A 34 11.07 -35.16 -5.42
N GLY A 35 11.22 -35.17 -6.75
CA GLY A 35 10.15 -34.89 -7.69
C GLY A 35 9.01 -35.89 -7.59
N LYS A 36 7.80 -35.35 -7.71
CA LYS A 36 6.62 -36.08 -8.20
C LYS A 36 6.10 -35.32 -9.41
N LYS A 37 6.17 -35.95 -10.58
CA LYS A 37 5.31 -35.63 -11.71
C LYS A 37 3.89 -36.02 -11.30
N VAL A 38 2.98 -35.05 -11.21
CA VAL A 38 1.54 -35.29 -11.16
C VAL A 38 0.95 -34.53 -12.34
N SER A 39 0.63 -35.29 -13.38
CA SER A 39 -0.40 -34.96 -14.35
C SER A 39 -1.72 -35.31 -13.68
N SER A 40 -2.63 -34.35 -13.48
CA SER A 40 -4.01 -34.65 -13.15
C SER A 40 -4.92 -33.67 -13.87
N GLU A 41 -5.92 -34.23 -14.52
CA GLU A 41 -6.87 -33.57 -15.41
C GLU A 41 -7.52 -32.29 -14.87
N GLN A 42 -7.80 -31.42 -15.83
CA GLN A 42 -8.75 -30.33 -15.77
C GLN A 42 -10.10 -30.84 -15.25
N SER A 43 -10.56 -30.29 -14.12
CA SER A 43 -11.96 -30.35 -13.72
C SER A 43 -12.62 -29.05 -14.19
N PRO A 44 -13.66 -29.09 -15.03
CA PRO A 44 -14.41 -27.88 -15.39
C PRO A 44 -15.34 -27.53 -14.23
N THR A 45 -15.04 -26.45 -13.52
CA THR A 45 -16.01 -25.81 -12.61
C THR A 45 -16.96 -24.93 -13.41
N PRO A 46 -18.25 -24.88 -13.03
CA PRO A 46 -19.34 -24.43 -13.89
C PRO A 46 -19.24 -22.94 -14.22
N ASP A 47 -19.64 -22.61 -15.43
CA ASP A 47 -19.85 -21.28 -15.99
C ASP A 47 -20.84 -20.49 -15.10
N VAL A 48 -20.31 -19.77 -14.11
CA VAL A 48 -21.05 -18.71 -13.43
C VAL A 48 -20.80 -17.46 -14.26
N THR A 49 -21.82 -17.06 -15.03
CA THR A 49 -21.90 -15.76 -15.69
C THR A 49 -21.97 -14.67 -14.61
N ILE A 50 -20.86 -14.41 -13.93
CA ILE A 50 -20.70 -13.24 -13.06
C ILE A 50 -20.51 -12.07 -14.01
N THR A 51 -21.53 -11.23 -14.14
CA THR A 51 -21.41 -9.92 -14.76
C THR A 51 -20.51 -9.07 -13.86
N THR A 52 -19.19 -9.20 -14.00
CA THR A 52 -18.20 -8.50 -13.18
C THR A 52 -18.21 -7.03 -13.55
N LYS A 53 -18.91 -6.21 -12.76
CA LYS A 53 -18.84 -4.75 -12.86
C LYS A 53 -17.44 -4.31 -12.48
N THR A 54 -16.94 -3.28 -13.14
CA THR A 54 -15.70 -2.64 -12.71
C THR A 54 -15.89 -1.97 -11.34
N LEU A 55 -14.81 -1.78 -10.60
CA LEU A 55 -14.84 -1.09 -9.31
C LEU A 55 -15.46 0.31 -9.43
N ASP A 56 -15.13 1.04 -10.50
CA ASP A 56 -15.68 2.37 -10.79
C ASP A 56 -17.19 2.31 -11.10
N GLU A 57 -17.69 1.27 -11.78
CA GLU A 57 -19.12 1.07 -11.99
C GLU A 57 -19.84 0.74 -10.69
N ARG A 58 -19.27 -0.14 -9.87
CA ARG A 58 -19.87 -0.50 -8.57
C ARG A 58 -20.00 0.70 -7.65
N ILE A 59 -18.99 1.57 -7.62
CA ILE A 59 -18.99 2.80 -6.83
C ILE A 59 -20.04 3.78 -7.35
N LYS A 60 -20.23 3.90 -8.66
CA LYS A 60 -21.26 4.77 -9.25
C LYS A 60 -22.69 4.35 -8.92
N GLU A 61 -22.92 3.06 -8.66
CA GLU A 61 -24.24 2.54 -8.24
C GLU A 61 -24.56 2.81 -6.77
N ASP A 62 -23.55 3.10 -5.95
CA ASP A 62 -23.71 3.44 -4.54
C ASP A 62 -23.69 4.96 -4.39
N ASP A 63 -24.87 5.59 -4.30
CA ASP A 63 -25.03 7.04 -4.22
C ASP A 63 -24.27 7.68 -3.04
N GLU A 64 -24.12 6.96 -1.92
CA GLU A 64 -23.40 7.46 -0.73
C GLU A 64 -21.89 7.38 -0.97
N LEU A 65 -21.39 6.22 -1.39
CA LEU A 65 -19.97 6.03 -1.66
C LEU A 65 -19.49 6.88 -2.84
N SER A 66 -20.30 7.07 -3.87
CA SER A 66 -19.97 7.94 -5.00
C SER A 66 -19.79 9.39 -4.57
N LYS A 67 -20.60 9.89 -3.62
CA LYS A 67 -20.43 11.24 -3.07
C LYS A 67 -19.16 11.35 -2.23
N GLU A 68 -18.88 10.37 -1.39
CA GLU A 68 -17.66 10.33 -0.59
C GLU A 68 -16.40 10.29 -1.47
N VAL A 69 -16.42 9.54 -2.57
CA VAL A 69 -15.32 9.51 -3.55
C VAL A 69 -15.13 10.88 -4.18
N GLU A 70 -16.21 11.57 -4.54
CA GLU A 70 -16.14 12.93 -5.10
C GLU A 70 -15.59 13.94 -4.08
N GLU A 71 -16.04 13.86 -2.83
CA GLU A 71 -15.54 14.71 -1.75
C GLU A 71 -14.06 14.46 -1.47
N ALA A 72 -13.62 13.20 -1.40
CA ALA A 72 -12.23 12.83 -1.21
C ALA A 72 -11.35 13.33 -2.37
N TRP A 73 -11.82 13.18 -3.61
CA TRP A 73 -11.15 13.74 -4.80
C TRP A 73 -10.97 15.25 -4.68
N ASN A 74 -12.04 15.98 -4.35
CA ASN A 74 -12.01 17.44 -4.23
C ASN A 74 -11.09 17.92 -3.10
N GLN A 75 -11.06 17.22 -1.96
CA GLN A 75 -10.14 17.51 -0.86
C GLN A 75 -8.68 17.34 -1.27
N ILE A 76 -8.33 16.21 -1.91
CA ILE A 76 -6.96 15.96 -2.38
C ILE A 76 -6.58 17.03 -3.42
N MET A 77 -7.47 17.35 -4.34
CA MET A 77 -7.21 18.37 -5.37
C MET A 77 -7.01 19.77 -4.79
N ALA A 78 -7.75 20.13 -3.73
CA ALA A 78 -7.61 21.42 -3.05
C ALA A 78 -6.26 21.57 -2.31
N GLU A 79 -5.64 20.46 -1.88
CA GLU A 79 -4.32 20.48 -1.23
C GLU A 79 -3.14 20.58 -2.23
N ARG A 80 -3.39 20.36 -3.52
CA ARG A 80 -2.33 20.33 -4.53
C ARG A 80 -1.96 21.73 -5.02
N ILE A 81 -0.67 21.94 -5.24
CA ILE A 81 -0.12 23.17 -5.83
C ILE A 81 -0.41 23.24 -7.34
N SER A 82 -0.56 22.10 -8.00
CA SER A 82 -0.75 22.00 -9.45
C SER A 82 -1.61 20.80 -9.84
N GLU A 83 -2.13 20.87 -11.06
CA GLU A 83 -2.91 19.79 -11.66
C GLU A 83 -2.10 18.47 -11.71
N PRO A 84 -2.75 17.31 -11.57
CA PRO A 84 -2.12 16.02 -11.76
C PRO A 84 -1.50 15.89 -13.16
N ILE A 85 -0.24 15.44 -13.20
CA ILE A 85 0.50 15.20 -14.44
C ILE A 85 0.35 13.73 -14.83
N HIS A 86 0.20 13.42 -16.12
CA HIS A 86 0.10 12.06 -16.67
C HIS A 86 -1.05 11.22 -16.09
N CYS A 87 -2.21 11.85 -15.89
CA CYS A 87 -3.38 11.23 -15.28
C CYS A 87 -4.54 11.02 -16.27
N GLU A 88 -4.30 11.10 -17.59
CA GLU A 88 -5.36 11.03 -18.61
C GLU A 88 -6.15 9.72 -18.56
N ASN A 89 -5.51 8.64 -18.09
CA ASN A 89 -6.09 7.29 -17.99
C ASN A 89 -6.24 6.82 -16.54
N ILE A 90 -6.21 7.72 -15.56
CA ILE A 90 -6.31 7.38 -14.13
C ILE A 90 -7.70 7.78 -13.63
N THR A 91 -8.46 6.82 -13.07
CA THR A 91 -9.78 7.13 -12.50
C THR A 91 -9.66 7.89 -11.18
N LYS A 92 -10.73 8.59 -10.74
CA LYS A 92 -10.72 9.27 -9.43
C LYS A 92 -10.43 8.30 -8.29
N VAL A 93 -10.99 7.10 -8.38
CA VAL A 93 -10.78 6.01 -7.41
C VAL A 93 -9.30 5.62 -7.38
N GLU A 94 -8.69 5.36 -8.53
CA GLU A 94 -7.26 5.07 -8.61
C GLU A 94 -6.40 6.18 -8.03
N PHE A 95 -6.72 7.43 -8.36
CA PHE A 95 -5.97 8.57 -7.87
C PHE A 95 -6.06 8.70 -6.34
N ILE A 96 -7.24 8.49 -5.74
CA ILE A 96 -7.43 8.48 -4.29
C ILE A 96 -6.61 7.36 -3.64
N LEU A 97 -6.63 6.16 -4.22
CA LEU A 97 -5.87 5.00 -3.72
C LEU A 97 -4.35 5.23 -3.84
N HIS A 98 -3.88 5.84 -4.94
CA HIS A 98 -2.49 6.24 -5.13
C HIS A 98 -2.07 7.34 -4.15
N HIS A 99 -2.92 8.35 -3.97
CA HIS A 99 -2.69 9.41 -3.00
C HIS A 99 -2.51 8.80 -1.62
N PHE A 100 -3.44 7.94 -1.18
CA PHE A 100 -3.34 7.21 0.08
C PHE A 100 -1.97 6.54 0.23
N ASP A 101 -1.53 5.73 -0.75
CA ASP A 101 -0.21 5.09 -0.73
C ASP A 101 0.93 6.08 -0.49
N THR A 102 0.93 7.20 -1.22
CA THR A 102 1.97 8.23 -1.09
C THR A 102 1.90 9.07 0.18
N THR A 103 0.79 9.05 0.93
CA THR A 103 0.65 9.83 2.18
C THR A 103 1.45 9.20 3.32
N ALA A 104 2.58 9.81 3.70
CA ALA A 104 3.47 9.29 4.75
C ALA A 104 2.81 9.15 6.14
N ARG A 105 1.74 9.92 6.43
CA ARG A 105 1.02 9.91 7.72
C ARG A 105 0.52 8.53 8.14
N TYR A 106 0.22 7.63 7.20
CA TYR A 106 -0.30 6.28 7.48
C TYR A 106 0.80 5.21 7.57
N GLY A 107 2.06 5.65 7.55
CA GLY A 107 3.24 4.80 7.62
C GLY A 107 3.60 4.13 6.29
N PRO A 108 4.68 3.33 6.29
CA PRO A 108 5.25 2.73 5.07
C PRO A 108 4.27 1.74 4.42
N TYR A 109 4.11 1.83 3.10
CA TYR A 109 3.19 0.97 2.33
C TYR A 109 3.85 -0.17 1.57
N LEU A 110 5.17 -0.10 1.39
CA LEU A 110 5.95 -1.17 0.78
C LEU A 110 5.86 -2.44 1.64
N GLY A 111 5.73 -3.61 1.01
CA GLY A 111 5.64 -4.88 1.74
C GLY A 111 4.24 -5.32 2.13
N MET A 112 3.18 -4.56 1.79
CA MET A 112 1.81 -4.89 2.18
C MET A 112 0.76 -4.41 1.18
N THR A 113 -0.41 -5.04 1.25
CA THR A 113 -1.61 -4.60 0.53
C THR A 113 -2.12 -3.27 1.09
N ARG A 114 -2.85 -2.52 0.27
CA ARG A 114 -3.54 -1.29 0.65
C ARG A 114 -4.53 -1.53 1.80
N MET A 115 -5.22 -2.67 1.80
CA MET A 115 -6.11 -3.09 2.89
C MET A 115 -5.35 -3.32 4.21
N GLN A 116 -4.22 -4.04 4.17
CA GLN A 116 -3.37 -4.22 5.36
C GLN A 116 -2.86 -2.88 5.89
N ARG A 117 -2.45 -1.97 5.00
CA ARG A 117 -2.01 -0.62 5.39
C ARG A 117 -3.12 0.19 6.03
N TRP A 118 -4.32 0.17 5.45
CA TRP A 118 -5.49 0.87 5.99
C TRP A 118 -5.85 0.35 7.38
N LYS A 119 -5.95 -0.98 7.55
CA LYS A 119 -6.20 -1.62 8.86
C LYS A 119 -5.12 -1.26 9.88
N ARG A 120 -3.84 -1.30 9.48
CA ARG A 120 -2.72 -0.91 10.35
C ARG A 120 -2.83 0.55 10.81
N ALA A 121 -3.12 1.47 9.89
CA ALA A 121 -3.29 2.87 10.22
C ALA A 121 -4.49 3.12 11.17
N LYS A 122 -5.59 2.38 10.97
CA LYS A 122 -6.75 2.40 11.88
C LYS A 122 -6.40 1.88 13.27
N ASN A 123 -5.67 0.76 13.35
CA ASN A 123 -5.20 0.19 14.62
C ASN A 123 -4.26 1.12 15.40
N PHE A 124 -3.48 1.96 14.70
CA PHE A 124 -2.63 2.98 15.31
C PHE A 124 -3.33 4.33 15.56
N ASN A 125 -4.65 4.42 15.36
CA ASN A 125 -5.44 5.66 15.53
C ASN A 125 -4.91 6.83 14.68
N LEU A 126 -4.39 6.55 13.48
CA LEU A 126 -3.85 7.58 12.56
C LEU A 126 -4.93 8.25 11.70
N ASN A 127 -6.19 7.86 11.87
CA ASN A 127 -7.36 8.34 11.13
C ASN A 127 -7.17 8.25 9.60
N PRO A 128 -6.99 7.04 9.04
CA PRO A 128 -7.03 6.87 7.59
C PRO A 128 -8.41 7.25 7.03
N PRO A 129 -8.53 7.72 5.77
CA PRO A 129 -9.82 8.10 5.20
C PRO A 129 -10.77 6.90 5.15
N GLU A 130 -12.01 7.07 5.61
CA GLU A 130 -12.98 5.99 5.66
C GLU A 130 -13.37 5.51 4.26
N THR A 131 -13.49 6.44 3.31
CA THR A 131 -13.77 6.17 1.89
C THR A 131 -12.79 5.16 1.29
N VAL A 132 -11.49 5.25 1.62
CA VAL A 132 -10.48 4.26 1.17
C VAL A 132 -10.81 2.88 1.73
N GLY A 133 -11.23 2.79 3.00
CA GLY A 133 -11.65 1.52 3.60
C GLY A 133 -12.87 0.93 2.91
N LYS A 134 -13.89 1.76 2.65
CA LYS A 134 -15.12 1.36 1.94
C LYS A 134 -14.81 0.84 0.54
N ILE A 135 -14.02 1.58 -0.25
CA ILE A 135 -13.57 1.16 -1.59
C ILE A 135 -12.87 -0.21 -1.52
N LEU A 136 -11.94 -0.40 -0.59
CA LEU A 136 -11.16 -1.64 -0.50
C LEU A 136 -11.97 -2.84 0.01
N MET A 137 -13.12 -2.62 0.64
CA MET A 137 -14.02 -3.67 1.12
C MET A 137 -14.95 -4.21 0.02
N LEU A 138 -15.07 -3.51 -1.12
CA LEU A 138 -15.80 -4.00 -2.29
C LEU A 138 -15.13 -5.27 -2.86
N GLU A 139 -15.95 -6.17 -3.40
CA GLU A 139 -15.48 -7.43 -4.00
C GLU A 139 -14.71 -7.15 -5.30
N GLU A 140 -15.15 -6.15 -6.06
CA GLU A 140 -14.55 -5.67 -7.30
C GLU A 140 -13.12 -5.14 -7.08
N ALA A 141 -12.82 -4.66 -5.87
CA ALA A 141 -11.45 -4.26 -5.51
C ALA A 141 -10.51 -5.47 -5.31
N ASP A 142 -11.05 -6.67 -5.06
CA ASP A 142 -10.30 -7.94 -5.04
C ASP A 142 -10.10 -8.50 -6.45
N GLU A 143 -11.17 -8.50 -7.24
CA GLU A 143 -11.17 -9.05 -8.60
C GLU A 143 -10.22 -8.26 -9.50
N GLU A 144 -10.21 -6.94 -9.36
CA GLU A 144 -9.19 -6.07 -9.95
C GLU A 144 -7.93 -6.08 -9.07
N ASN A 145 -7.20 -7.21 -9.03
CA ASN A 145 -6.07 -7.52 -8.13
C ASN A 145 -5.08 -6.35 -7.86
N ARG A 146 -4.93 -5.41 -8.81
CA ARG A 146 -4.07 -4.22 -8.67
C ARG A 146 -4.63 -3.11 -7.74
N LYS A 147 -5.92 -3.11 -7.40
CA LYS A 147 -6.55 -2.08 -6.54
C LYS A 147 -6.37 -2.34 -5.05
N ARG A 148 -6.07 -3.58 -4.65
CA ARG A 148 -5.62 -3.91 -3.29
C ARG A 148 -4.11 -3.88 -3.14
N GLU A 149 -3.38 -3.91 -4.24
CA GLU A 149 -1.92 -3.77 -4.26
C GLU A 149 -1.51 -2.29 -4.13
N SER A 150 -0.50 -2.00 -3.32
CA SER A 150 0.06 -0.66 -3.24
C SER A 150 0.87 -0.31 -4.49
N LEU A 151 1.13 0.98 -4.75
CA LEU A 151 1.80 1.50 -5.96
C LEU A 151 3.09 0.76 -6.37
N PHE A 152 3.81 0.20 -5.40
CA PHE A 152 5.07 -0.52 -5.60
C PHE A 152 5.00 -1.93 -5.02
N TYR A 153 3.82 -2.56 -5.05
CA TYR A 153 3.64 -3.90 -4.52
C TYR A 153 4.58 -4.91 -5.21
N ASP A 154 4.69 -4.83 -6.54
CA ASP A 154 5.53 -5.71 -7.36
C ASP A 154 7.04 -5.59 -7.09
N LEU A 155 7.51 -4.43 -6.60
CA LEU A 155 8.92 -4.21 -6.29
C LEU A 155 9.42 -5.06 -5.12
N GLN A 156 8.55 -5.83 -4.46
CA GLN A 156 8.92 -6.78 -3.41
C GLN A 156 9.64 -8.01 -3.96
N THR A 157 9.50 -8.32 -5.25
CA THR A 157 10.15 -9.47 -5.87
C THR A 157 11.46 -9.05 -6.52
N ILE A 158 12.55 -8.98 -5.75
CA ILE A 158 13.88 -9.17 -6.34
C ILE A 158 13.99 -10.69 -6.54
N PRO A 159 13.96 -11.22 -7.78
CA PRO A 159 14.30 -12.62 -7.98
C PRO A 159 15.73 -12.83 -7.46
N GLY A 160 15.86 -13.78 -6.53
CA GLY A 160 17.15 -14.21 -6.00
C GLY A 160 17.98 -14.98 -7.01
#